data_AF-A0A183D9B6-F1
#
_entry.id   AF-A0A183D9B6-F1
#
_cell.length_a   1.000
_cell.length_b   1.000
_cell.length_c   1.000
_cell.angle_alpha   90.00
_cell.angle_beta   90.00
_cell.angle_gamma   90.00
#
_symmetry.space_group_name_H-M   'P 1'
#
loop_
_entity.id
_entity.type
_entity.pdbx_description
1 polymer ?
#
loop_
_entity_poly.entity_id
_entity_poly.type
_entity_poly.pdbx_seq_one_letter_code
_entity_poly.pdbx_strand_id
1 'polypeptide(L)'
;MDEKCATVVPSSGKGEAVPVTSAEHAMPEDDPNGNVNPEGVFKPRWGPRHAGAKQLAALYSREKRLQEIISTAIGVAQLFIILFLLLQRFTLTTLPSVILSAFLGIVTADFLSGLVHWAADSFGTVDTFIGKHFIRSFREHHVDPTAITRHDFIECNGDNFLLIIPKFTHVIYQHATLSASELDSLTTFHWFYLLLGIYVALTNQVPLFLSFSKSPPAQDKAWSYFCLTFHCEAYA
;
A
#
# COMPACT_ATOMS: atom_id res chain seq x y z
N MET A 1 -70.65 5.33 -42.76
CA MET A 1 -69.45 5.81 -43.49
C MET A 1 -68.43 6.23 -42.43
N ASP A 2 -67.95 5.35 -41.56
CA ASP A 2 -67.22 4.09 -41.77
C ASP A 2 -65.84 4.26 -42.40
N GLU A 3 -64.87 3.62 -41.71
CA GLU A 3 -63.51 3.25 -42.16
C GLU A 3 -62.46 4.37 -42.18
N LYS A 4 -61.22 4.23 -41.70
CA LYS A 4 -60.30 3.11 -41.35
C LYS A 4 -59.08 3.79 -40.65
N CYS A 5 -58.21 3.24 -39.82
CA CYS A 5 -57.89 1.89 -39.36
C CYS A 5 -57.02 2.02 -38.08
N ALA A 6 -57.18 1.10 -37.14
CA ALA A 6 -56.33 0.88 -35.97
C ALA A 6 -54.86 0.57 -36.39
N THR A 7 -53.85 0.69 -35.53
CA THR A 7 -53.51 -0.38 -34.57
C THR A 7 -52.73 0.11 -33.33
N VAL A 8 -53.17 -0.38 -32.18
CA VAL A 8 -52.47 -0.41 -30.89
C VAL A 8 -51.49 -1.59 -30.86
N VAL A 9 -50.28 -1.39 -30.32
CA VAL A 9 -49.51 -2.44 -29.61
C VAL A 9 -48.89 -1.80 -28.35
N PRO A 10 -49.04 -2.39 -27.15
CA PRO A 10 -48.51 -1.85 -25.90
C PRO A 10 -47.24 -2.59 -25.43
N SER A 11 -46.31 -1.89 -24.78
CA SER A 11 -45.48 -2.47 -23.71
C SER A 11 -45.00 -1.34 -22.79
N SER A 12 -45.61 -1.15 -21.62
CA SER A 12 -45.22 -1.84 -20.37
C SER A 12 -43.77 -1.61 -20.00
N GLY A 13 -43.51 -0.71 -19.05
CA GLY A 13 -42.25 -0.64 -18.34
C GLY A 13 -42.04 0.67 -17.60
N LYS A 14 -42.47 0.74 -16.34
CA LYS A 14 -42.11 1.80 -15.39
C LYS A 14 -40.59 1.85 -15.24
N GLY A 15 -39.98 2.98 -15.57
CA GLY A 15 -38.59 3.30 -15.24
C GLY A 15 -38.59 4.51 -14.29
N GLU A 16 -38.42 4.24 -13.02
CA GLU A 16 -38.30 5.21 -11.94
C GLU A 16 -36.99 6.00 -12.14
N ALA A 17 -37.08 7.32 -12.17
CA ALA A 17 -35.92 8.20 -12.36
C ALA A 17 -35.03 8.19 -11.11
N VAL A 18 -33.82 7.64 -11.24
CA VAL A 18 -32.78 7.74 -10.20
C VAL A 18 -32.10 9.11 -10.34
N PRO A 19 -31.94 9.90 -9.26
CA PRO A 19 -31.34 11.22 -9.34
C PRO A 19 -29.84 11.09 -9.65
N VAL A 20 -29.42 11.74 -10.73
CA VAL A 20 -28.03 11.91 -11.15
C VAL A 20 -27.35 12.85 -10.16
N THR A 21 -26.56 12.29 -9.23
CA THR A 21 -25.63 13.09 -8.42
C THR A 21 -24.46 13.52 -9.29
N SER A 22 -24.14 14.81 -9.19
CA SER A 22 -23.36 15.64 -10.11
C SER A 22 -21.92 15.18 -10.37
N ALA A 23 -21.49 15.40 -11.62
CA ALA A 23 -20.16 15.16 -12.18
C ALA A 23 -19.05 16.08 -11.62
N GLU A 24 -19.28 16.78 -10.51
CA GLU A 24 -18.37 17.79 -9.96
C GLU A 24 -17.16 17.21 -9.21
N HIS A 25 -17.04 15.89 -9.11
CA HIS A 25 -15.89 15.21 -8.49
C HIS A 25 -15.01 14.45 -9.49
N ALA A 26 -15.26 14.59 -10.79
CA ALA A 26 -14.39 14.05 -11.82
C ALA A 26 -13.21 15.01 -12.07
N MET A 27 -11.99 14.49 -11.93
CA MET A 27 -10.75 15.22 -12.20
C MET A 27 -10.66 15.62 -13.69
N PRO A 28 -9.97 16.74 -14.02
CA PRO A 28 -9.79 17.19 -15.39
C PRO A 28 -8.96 16.21 -16.24
N GLU A 29 -9.15 16.37 -17.54
CA GLU A 29 -8.91 15.50 -18.69
C GLU A 29 -7.48 14.94 -18.88
N ASP A 30 -6.48 15.45 -18.15
CA ASP A 30 -5.07 15.23 -18.49
C ASP A 30 -4.41 14.22 -17.54
N ASP A 31 -4.66 12.93 -17.79
CA ASP A 31 -3.73 11.87 -17.34
C ASP A 31 -2.72 11.58 -18.47
N PRO A 32 -1.41 11.80 -18.25
CA PRO A 32 -0.37 11.47 -19.24
C PRO A 32 -0.32 9.98 -19.61
N ASN A 33 -0.92 9.09 -18.83
CA ASN A 33 -1.00 7.65 -19.13
C ASN A 33 -2.08 7.29 -20.17
N GLY A 34 -2.76 8.28 -20.79
CA GLY A 34 -3.56 8.08 -21.99
C GLY A 34 -4.87 7.29 -21.81
N ASN A 35 -5.36 7.08 -20.59
CA ASN A 35 -6.65 6.40 -20.41
C ASN A 35 -7.81 7.40 -20.57
N VAL A 36 -8.27 7.60 -21.79
CA VAL A 36 -9.53 8.31 -22.07
C VAL A 36 -10.73 7.45 -21.69
N ASN A 37 -11.77 8.05 -21.10
CA ASN A 37 -13.05 7.36 -20.97
C ASN A 37 -13.60 7.11 -22.39
N PRO A 38 -14.13 5.90 -22.69
CA PRO A 38 -14.95 5.73 -23.88
C PRO A 38 -16.10 6.73 -23.80
N GLU A 39 -16.30 7.52 -24.86
CA GLU A 39 -17.38 8.51 -24.91
C GLU A 39 -18.71 7.86 -24.49
N GLY A 40 -19.37 8.46 -23.49
CA GLY A 40 -20.67 8.01 -22.99
C GLY A 40 -20.66 7.01 -21.82
N VAL A 41 -19.50 6.67 -21.24
CA VAL A 41 -19.43 5.78 -20.06
C VAL A 41 -19.30 6.59 -18.76
N PHE A 42 -20.40 6.77 -18.04
CA PHE A 42 -20.49 7.42 -16.72
C PHE A 42 -19.91 6.60 -15.54
N LYS A 43 -19.01 5.64 -15.82
CA LYS A 43 -18.45 4.76 -14.77
C LYS A 43 -17.13 5.34 -14.25
N PRO A 44 -16.82 5.20 -12.95
CA PRO A 44 -15.54 5.62 -12.41
C PRO A 44 -14.38 4.92 -13.11
N ARG A 45 -13.31 5.68 -13.39
CA ARG A 45 -12.09 5.24 -14.11
C ARG A 45 -11.22 4.28 -13.29
N TRP A 46 -11.53 4.12 -12.01
CA TRP A 46 -10.81 3.28 -11.05
C TRP A 46 -11.67 2.12 -10.57
N GLY A 47 -11.04 1.10 -9.99
CA GLY A 47 -11.72 -0.01 -9.32
C GLY A 47 -11.60 -1.36 -10.05
N PRO A 48 -12.20 -2.42 -9.49
CA PRO A 48 -11.88 -3.81 -9.85
C PRO A 48 -12.35 -4.22 -11.26
N ARG A 49 -13.16 -3.36 -11.90
CA ARG A 49 -13.65 -3.57 -13.26
C ARG A 49 -12.72 -2.96 -14.33
N HIS A 50 -11.74 -2.14 -13.94
CA HIS A 50 -10.78 -1.52 -14.84
C HIS A 50 -9.88 -2.58 -15.50
N ALA A 51 -9.58 -2.42 -16.79
CA ALA A 51 -8.81 -3.41 -17.56
C ALA A 51 -7.39 -3.60 -16.99
N GLY A 52 -6.73 -2.51 -16.57
CA GLY A 52 -5.44 -2.56 -15.89
C GLY A 52 -5.47 -3.30 -14.56
N ALA A 53 -6.51 -3.11 -13.74
CA ALA A 53 -6.66 -3.83 -12.47
C ALA A 53 -6.79 -5.34 -12.70
N LYS A 54 -7.54 -5.76 -13.73
CA LYS A 54 -7.67 -7.18 -14.09
C LYS A 54 -6.37 -7.80 -14.59
N GLN A 55 -5.60 -7.06 -15.40
CA GLN A 55 -4.31 -7.53 -15.89
C GLN A 55 -3.30 -7.68 -14.74
N LEU A 56 -3.26 -6.70 -13.83
CA LEU A 56 -2.40 -6.77 -12.65
C LEU A 56 -2.83 -7.94 -11.76
N ALA A 57 -4.12 -8.07 -11.42
CA ALA A 57 -4.65 -9.20 -10.66
C ALA A 57 -4.29 -10.57 -11.28
N ALA A 58 -4.31 -10.69 -12.61
CA ALA A 58 -3.95 -11.92 -13.32
C ALA A 58 -2.46 -12.30 -13.19
N LEU A 59 -1.58 -11.35 -12.85
CA LEU A 59 -0.18 -11.62 -12.56
C LEU A 59 0.04 -12.21 -11.15
N TYR A 60 -1.02 -12.39 -10.34
CA TYR A 60 -0.89 -12.94 -8.98
C TYR A 60 -0.72 -14.45 -9.05
N SER A 61 0.40 -14.92 -8.51
CA SER A 61 0.82 -16.30 -8.62
C SER A 61 0.86 -16.98 -7.27
N ARG A 62 0.84 -18.33 -7.26
CA ARG A 62 0.93 -19.11 -6.02
C ARG A 62 2.30 -18.96 -5.38
N GLU A 63 3.34 -18.76 -6.18
CA GLU A 63 4.72 -18.52 -5.74
C GLU A 63 4.81 -17.20 -4.97
N LYS A 64 4.15 -16.13 -5.47
CA LYS A 64 4.06 -14.85 -4.76
C LYS A 64 3.39 -15.03 -3.39
N ARG A 65 2.25 -15.71 -3.36
CA ARG A 65 1.53 -16.00 -2.11
C ARG A 65 2.40 -16.78 -1.12
N LEU A 66 3.12 -17.79 -1.59
CA LEU A 66 4.03 -18.57 -0.74
C LEU A 66 5.15 -17.70 -0.19
N GLN A 67 5.75 -16.83 -1.01
CA GLN A 67 6.77 -15.88 -0.56
C GLN A 67 6.23 -14.95 0.53
N GLU A 68 5.03 -14.40 0.37
CA GLU A 68 4.39 -13.51 1.36
C GLU A 68 4.16 -14.22 2.69
N ILE A 69 3.67 -15.47 2.65
CA ILE A 69 3.47 -16.29 3.86
C ILE A 69 4.80 -16.50 4.59
N ILE A 70 5.85 -16.89 3.85
CA ILE A 70 7.17 -17.16 4.42
C ILE A 70 7.78 -15.88 5.00
N SER A 71 7.75 -14.77 4.26
CA SER A 71 8.34 -13.52 4.72
C SER A 71 7.59 -12.95 5.92
N THR A 72 6.25 -12.98 5.93
CA THR A 72 5.46 -12.57 7.09
C THR A 72 5.78 -13.44 8.30
N ALA A 73 5.81 -14.77 8.15
CA ALA A 73 6.10 -15.67 9.27
C ALA A 73 7.50 -15.43 9.86
N ILE A 74 8.52 -15.31 9.01
CA ILE A 74 9.90 -15.04 9.45
C ILE A 74 9.99 -13.65 10.09
N GLY A 75 9.46 -12.61 9.44
CA GLY A 75 9.54 -11.24 9.94
C GLY A 75 8.82 -11.05 11.29
N VAL A 76 7.64 -11.68 11.46
CA VAL A 76 6.92 -11.69 12.75
C VAL A 76 7.74 -12.43 13.82
N ALA A 77 8.31 -13.59 13.51
CA ALA A 77 9.17 -14.30 14.46
C ALA A 77 10.38 -13.44 14.88
N GLN A 78 11.04 -12.79 13.93
CA GLN A 78 12.18 -11.91 14.22
C GLN A 78 11.79 -10.69 15.06
N LEU A 79 10.62 -10.07 14.81
CA LEU A 79 10.08 -8.99 15.65
C LEU A 79 9.99 -9.43 17.11
N PHE A 80 9.37 -10.58 17.37
CA PHE A 80 9.22 -11.10 18.73
C PHE A 80 10.56 -11.48 19.36
N ILE A 81 11.47 -12.09 18.60
CA ILE A 81 12.81 -12.42 19.09
C ILE A 81 13.58 -11.15 19.50
N ILE A 82 13.64 -10.14 18.63
CA ILE A 82 14.36 -8.89 18.92
C ILE A 82 13.69 -8.15 20.08
N LEU A 83 12.36 -8.07 20.11
CA LEU A 83 11.63 -7.47 21.22
C LEU A 83 11.98 -8.16 22.54
N PHE A 84 11.95 -9.50 22.58
CA PHE A 84 12.32 -10.26 23.77
C PHE A 84 13.77 -9.97 24.21
N LEU A 85 14.73 -10.01 23.29
CA LEU A 85 16.14 -9.72 23.57
C LEU A 85 16.37 -8.30 24.10
N LEU A 86 15.64 -7.31 23.57
CA LEU A 86 15.73 -5.92 24.01
C LEU A 86 15.04 -5.69 25.35
N LEU A 87 13.91 -6.35 25.61
CA LEU A 87 13.23 -6.28 26.91
C LEU A 87 14.08 -6.86 28.03
N GLN A 88 14.88 -7.90 27.77
CA GLN A 88 15.84 -8.42 28.75
C GLN A 88 16.93 -7.40 29.16
N ARG A 89 17.20 -6.40 28.31
CA ARG A 89 18.16 -5.32 28.57
C ARG A 89 17.49 -4.00 28.96
N PHE A 90 16.17 -3.96 29.01
CA PHE A 90 15.44 -2.72 29.26
C PHE A 90 15.56 -2.29 30.71
N THR A 91 15.88 -1.02 30.91
CA THR A 91 15.84 -0.34 32.21
C THR A 91 15.14 1.01 32.05
N LEU A 92 14.65 1.60 33.15
CA LEU A 92 14.04 2.93 33.09
C LEU A 92 15.00 4.01 32.57
N THR A 93 16.32 3.82 32.69
CA THR A 93 17.32 4.75 32.13
C THR A 93 17.39 4.67 30.61
N THR A 94 17.00 3.56 29.99
CA THR A 94 16.94 3.41 28.52
C THR A 94 15.68 4.00 27.90
N LEU A 95 14.64 4.30 28.69
CA LEU A 95 13.35 4.78 28.19
C LEU A 95 13.45 6.04 27.28
N PRO A 96 14.24 7.08 27.60
CA PRO A 96 14.40 8.23 26.70
C PRO A 96 14.96 7.84 25.32
N SER A 97 15.91 6.90 25.28
CA SER A 97 16.46 6.38 24.02
C SER A 97 15.41 5.63 23.21
N VAL A 98 14.52 4.89 23.87
CA VAL A 98 13.40 4.20 23.20
C VAL A 98 12.41 5.21 22.60
N ILE A 99 12.07 6.28 23.34
CA ILE A 99 11.18 7.35 22.85
C ILE A 99 11.80 8.07 21.65
N LEU A 100 13.08 8.43 21.74
CA LEU A 100 13.82 9.05 20.64
C LEU A 100 13.86 8.12 19.42
N SER A 101 14.13 6.83 19.64
CA SER A 101 14.13 5.80 18.61
C SER A 101 12.76 5.64 17.95
N ALA A 102 11.67 5.73 18.72
CA ALA A 102 10.31 5.69 18.20
C ALA A 102 10.03 6.88 17.28
N PHE A 103 10.38 8.09 17.72
CA PHE A 103 10.22 9.31 16.93
C PHE A 103 11.04 9.26 15.64
N LEU A 104 12.33 8.96 15.73
CA LEU A 104 13.22 8.85 14.57
C LEU A 104 12.79 7.71 13.65
N GLY A 105 12.27 6.61 14.20
CA GLY A 105 11.73 5.50 13.44
C GLY A 105 10.56 5.92 12.56
N ILE A 106 9.61 6.70 13.07
CA ILE A 106 8.47 7.22 12.27
C ILE A 106 8.98 8.11 11.15
N VAL A 107 9.83 9.10 11.48
CA VAL A 107 10.38 10.04 10.49
C VAL A 107 11.16 9.31 9.39
N THR A 108 11.96 8.31 9.78
CA THR A 108 12.74 7.51 8.82
C THR A 108 11.84 6.60 7.98
N ALA A 109 10.83 5.97 8.59
CA ALA A 109 9.89 5.11 7.86
C ALA A 109 9.12 5.91 6.80
N ASP A 110 8.67 7.10 7.17
CA ASP A 110 8.00 8.01 6.26
C ASP A 110 8.89 8.40 5.07
N PHE A 111 10.09 8.91 5.37
CA PHE A 111 11.07 9.28 4.36
C PHE A 111 11.43 8.11 3.42
N LEU A 112 11.72 6.93 3.97
CA LEU A 112 12.07 5.75 3.18
C LEU A 112 10.89 5.26 2.33
N SER A 113 9.66 5.33 2.85
CA SER A 113 8.47 4.94 2.07
C SER A 113 8.28 5.87 0.87
N GLY A 114 8.42 7.18 1.06
CA GLY A 114 8.39 8.16 -0.03
C GLY A 114 9.52 7.95 -1.05
N LEU A 115 10.74 7.68 -0.58
CA LEU A 115 11.88 7.39 -1.45
C LEU A 115 11.67 6.13 -2.30
N VAL A 116 11.15 5.06 -1.69
CA VAL A 116 10.86 3.79 -2.38
C VAL A 116 9.73 3.97 -3.39
N HIS A 117 8.66 4.69 -3.05
CA HIS A 117 7.59 5.01 -4.00
C HIS A 117 8.14 5.82 -5.18
N TRP A 118 8.86 6.91 -4.91
CA TRP A 118 9.44 7.75 -5.96
C TRP A 118 10.36 6.94 -6.88
N ALA A 119 11.20 6.07 -6.33
CA ALA A 119 12.08 5.21 -7.12
C ALA A 119 11.30 4.18 -7.96
N ALA A 120 10.24 3.60 -7.40
CA ALA A 120 9.36 2.66 -8.09
C ALA A 120 8.59 3.33 -9.25
N ASP A 121 8.12 4.56 -9.06
CA ASP A 121 7.39 5.30 -10.10
C ASP A 121 8.32 5.84 -11.19
N SER A 122 9.51 6.30 -10.80
CA SER A 122 10.47 6.90 -11.74
C SER A 122 11.24 5.88 -12.57
N PHE A 123 11.57 4.73 -12.00
CA PHE A 123 12.46 3.74 -12.62
C PHE A 123 11.88 2.33 -12.70
N GLY A 124 10.77 2.07 -12.01
CA GLY A 124 10.24 0.73 -11.85
C GLY A 124 9.52 0.20 -13.09
N THR A 125 9.96 -0.97 -13.57
CA THR A 125 9.25 -1.73 -14.62
C THR A 125 8.71 -3.05 -14.05
N VAL A 126 7.44 -3.36 -14.35
CA VAL A 126 6.79 -4.62 -13.89
C VAL A 126 7.36 -5.85 -14.59
N ASP A 127 8.08 -5.70 -15.70
CA ASP A 127 8.60 -6.85 -16.45
C ASP A 127 9.79 -7.53 -15.76
N THR A 128 10.41 -6.86 -14.79
CA THR A 128 11.51 -7.42 -13.99
C THR A 128 11.00 -8.36 -12.89
N PHE A 129 11.84 -9.31 -12.45
CA PHE A 129 11.49 -10.20 -11.34
C PHE A 129 11.08 -9.41 -10.08
N ILE A 130 11.85 -8.38 -9.71
CA ILE A 130 11.54 -7.51 -8.56
C ILE A 130 10.25 -6.72 -8.82
N GLY A 131 10.05 -6.20 -10.02
CA GLY A 131 8.87 -5.40 -10.36
C GLY A 131 7.55 -6.17 -10.36
N LYS A 132 7.55 -7.45 -10.75
CA LYS A 132 6.35 -8.31 -10.65
C LYS A 132 5.88 -8.50 -9.21
N HIS A 133 6.82 -8.45 -8.26
CA HIS A 133 6.54 -8.73 -6.85
C HIS A 133 6.26 -7.44 -6.07
N PHE A 134 7.05 -6.38 -6.27
CA PHE A 134 6.95 -5.13 -5.50
C PHE A 134 6.26 -3.98 -6.26
N ILE A 135 6.62 -3.74 -7.53
CA ILE A 135 6.11 -2.57 -8.30
C ILE A 135 4.64 -2.77 -8.69
N ARG A 136 4.23 -4.02 -8.84
CA ARG A 136 2.88 -4.38 -9.25
C ARG A 136 1.79 -3.86 -8.30
N SER A 137 1.98 -3.99 -6.98
CA SER A 137 0.99 -3.56 -5.99
C SER A 137 0.81 -2.04 -5.99
N PHE A 138 1.89 -1.28 -6.18
CA PHE A 138 1.82 0.18 -6.35
C PHE A 138 1.02 0.56 -7.60
N ARG A 139 1.28 -0.09 -8.75
CA ARG A 139 0.50 0.17 -9.97
C ARG A 139 -0.96 -0.24 -9.85
N GLU A 140 -1.24 -1.31 -9.12
CA GLU A 140 -2.60 -1.75 -8.84
C GLU A 140 -3.34 -0.73 -7.97
N HIS A 141 -2.65 -0.11 -7.01
CA HIS A 141 -3.20 0.96 -6.19
C HIS A 141 -3.59 2.20 -7.00
N HIS A 142 -2.78 2.65 -7.97
CA HIS A 142 -3.13 3.80 -8.82
C HIS A 142 -4.37 3.54 -9.70
N VAL A 143 -4.57 2.29 -10.11
CA VAL A 143 -5.71 1.90 -10.95
C VAL A 143 -6.94 1.54 -10.11
N ASP A 144 -6.72 1.06 -8.89
CA ASP A 144 -7.74 0.61 -7.96
C ASP A 144 -7.31 0.85 -6.51
N PRO A 145 -7.50 2.08 -5.98
CA PRO A 145 -7.06 2.44 -4.64
C PRO A 145 -7.71 1.59 -3.53
N THR A 146 -8.86 0.99 -3.86
CA THR A 146 -9.62 0.12 -2.95
C THR A 146 -9.15 -1.34 -2.96
N ALA A 147 -8.21 -1.73 -3.84
CA ALA A 147 -7.68 -3.10 -3.91
C ALA A 147 -7.19 -3.59 -2.55
N ILE A 148 -6.53 -2.70 -1.78
CA ILE A 148 -6.05 -2.98 -0.43
C ILE A 148 -7.12 -3.48 0.55
N THR A 149 -8.39 -3.08 0.37
CA THR A 149 -9.51 -3.55 1.21
C THR A 149 -9.93 -4.99 0.94
N ARG A 150 -9.48 -5.55 -0.18
CA ARG A 150 -9.82 -6.91 -0.63
C ARG A 150 -8.69 -7.90 -0.40
N HIS A 151 -7.50 -7.41 -0.06
CA HIS A 151 -6.35 -8.22 0.29
C HIS A 151 -6.40 -8.59 1.77
N ASP A 152 -5.98 -9.81 2.10
CA ASP A 152 -5.78 -10.18 3.50
C ASP A 152 -4.48 -9.57 4.06
N PHE A 153 -4.26 -9.71 5.37
CA PHE A 153 -3.08 -9.14 6.04
C PHE A 153 -1.75 -9.58 5.43
N ILE A 154 -1.67 -10.83 4.93
CA ILE A 154 -0.44 -11.40 4.39
C ILE A 154 -0.16 -10.82 3.01
N GLU A 155 -1.16 -10.77 2.14
CA GLU A 155 -1.01 -10.15 0.81
C GLU A 155 -0.74 -8.63 0.94
N CYS A 156 -1.34 -7.99 1.93
CA CYS A 156 -1.17 -6.56 2.18
C CYS A 156 0.22 -6.20 2.73
N ASN A 157 0.89 -7.05 3.52
CA ASN A 157 2.12 -6.67 4.23
C ASN A 157 3.33 -7.59 3.95
N GLY A 158 3.15 -8.69 3.22
CA GLY A 158 4.17 -9.73 3.02
C GLY A 158 5.49 -9.19 2.43
N ASP A 159 5.40 -8.23 1.51
CA ASP A 159 6.57 -7.56 0.94
C ASP A 159 7.27 -6.63 1.92
N ASN A 160 6.51 -5.90 2.74
CA ASN A 160 7.09 -5.06 3.79
C ASN A 160 7.84 -5.91 4.82
N PHE A 161 7.29 -7.07 5.17
CA PHE A 161 7.97 -8.04 6.02
C PHE A 161 9.24 -8.60 5.36
N LEU A 162 9.23 -8.86 4.05
CA LEU A 162 10.43 -9.31 3.34
C LEU A 162 11.56 -8.26 3.42
N LEU A 163 11.24 -6.96 3.33
CA LEU A 163 12.23 -5.88 3.36
C LEU A 163 12.95 -5.76 4.71
N ILE A 164 12.30 -6.05 5.83
CA ILE A 164 12.91 -5.90 7.16
C ILE A 164 13.82 -7.07 7.55
N ILE A 165 13.62 -8.26 6.96
CA ILE A 165 14.31 -9.51 7.32
C ILE A 165 15.83 -9.36 7.34
N PRO A 166 16.51 -8.82 6.30
CA PRO A 166 17.98 -8.76 6.29
C PRO A 166 18.55 -7.98 7.48
N LYS A 167 17.93 -6.84 7.82
CA LYS A 167 18.39 -6.02 8.93
C LYS A 167 18.12 -6.69 10.27
N PHE A 168 16.98 -7.35 10.41
CA PHE A 168 16.61 -8.05 11.63
C PHE A 168 17.48 -9.27 11.87
N THR A 169 17.79 -10.03 10.82
CA THR A 169 18.78 -11.11 10.87
C THR A 169 20.13 -10.59 11.35
N HIS A 170 20.57 -9.43 10.86
CA HIS A 170 21.82 -8.81 11.31
C HIS A 170 21.78 -8.41 12.80
N VAL A 171 20.68 -7.84 13.29
CA VAL A 171 20.51 -7.52 14.72
C VAL A 171 20.54 -8.79 15.57
N ILE A 172 19.82 -9.85 15.17
CA ILE A 172 19.84 -11.14 15.87
C ILE A 172 21.24 -11.75 15.87
N TYR A 173 21.95 -11.68 14.74
CA TYR A 173 23.34 -12.12 14.63
C TYR A 173 24.23 -11.37 15.63
N GLN A 174 24.11 -10.04 15.73
CA GLN A 174 24.84 -9.25 16.72
C GLN A 174 24.56 -9.70 18.15
N HIS A 175 23.30 -9.96 18.50
CA HIS A 175 22.93 -10.49 19.82
C HIS A 175 23.49 -11.89 20.09
N ALA A 176 23.74 -12.69 19.06
CA ALA A 176 24.32 -14.02 19.18
C ALA A 176 25.86 -14.02 19.27
N THR A 177 26.53 -13.02 18.71
CA THR A 177 28.00 -13.04 18.57
C THR A 177 28.76 -11.98 19.37
N LEU A 178 28.13 -10.86 19.73
CA LEU A 178 28.80 -9.76 20.42
C LEU A 178 28.77 -9.93 21.95
N SER A 179 29.75 -9.33 22.62
CA SER A 179 29.80 -9.28 24.08
C SER A 179 28.71 -8.37 24.67
N ALA A 180 28.44 -8.53 25.97
CA ALA A 180 27.42 -7.72 26.65
C ALA A 180 27.70 -6.21 26.57
N SER A 181 28.95 -5.79 26.74
CA SER A 181 29.36 -4.39 26.66
C SER A 181 29.18 -3.79 25.26
N GLU A 182 29.47 -4.55 24.21
CA GLU A 182 29.25 -4.10 22.83
C GLU A 182 27.75 -3.94 22.55
N LEU A 183 26.93 -4.88 23.02
CA LEU A 183 25.48 -4.80 22.86
C LEU A 183 24.87 -3.62 23.62
N ASP A 184 25.37 -3.29 24.81
CA ASP A 184 24.91 -2.13 25.56
C ASP A 184 25.17 -0.83 24.77
N SER A 185 26.30 -0.72 24.06
CA SER A 185 26.59 0.43 23.20
C SER A 185 25.69 0.52 21.95
N LEU A 186 25.16 -0.61 21.48
CA LEU A 186 24.30 -0.71 20.29
C LEU A 186 22.80 -0.69 20.61
N THR A 187 22.43 -0.79 21.90
CA THR A 187 21.04 -1.00 22.34
C THR A 187 20.10 0.09 21.81
N THR A 188 20.52 1.35 21.78
CA THR A 188 19.72 2.45 21.19
C THR A 188 19.45 2.22 19.70
N PHE A 189 20.46 1.80 18.92
CA PHE A 189 20.28 1.51 17.50
C PHE A 189 19.40 0.29 17.28
N HIS A 190 19.48 -0.73 18.14
CA HIS A 190 18.60 -1.90 18.05
C HIS A 190 17.14 -1.56 18.33
N TRP A 191 16.86 -0.70 19.32
CA TRP A 191 15.52 -0.15 19.54
C TRP A 191 15.02 0.65 18.33
N PHE A 192 15.88 1.50 17.75
CA PHE A 192 15.58 2.22 16.53
C PHE A 192 15.21 1.28 15.37
N TYR A 193 16.01 0.23 15.12
CA TYR A 193 15.71 -0.72 14.04
C TYR A 193 14.46 -1.55 14.29
N LEU A 194 14.20 -1.95 15.54
CA LEU A 194 12.96 -2.65 15.89
C LEU A 194 11.73 -1.77 15.57
N LEU A 195 11.74 -0.53 16.05
CA LEU A 195 10.61 0.39 15.88
C LEU A 195 10.44 0.82 14.42
N LEU A 196 11.53 1.15 13.73
CA LEU A 196 11.54 1.39 12.29
C LEU A 196 10.96 0.20 11.51
N GLY A 197 11.38 -1.02 11.85
CA GLY A 197 10.89 -2.23 11.19
C GLY A 197 9.40 -2.48 11.44
N ILE A 198 8.87 -2.17 12.64
CA ILE A 198 7.42 -2.21 12.92
C ILE A 198 6.67 -1.22 12.02
N TYR A 199 7.16 0.02 11.92
CA TYR A 199 6.52 1.03 11.06
C TYR A 199 6.55 0.61 9.59
N VAL A 200 7.70 0.16 9.08
CA VAL A 200 7.83 -0.34 7.70
C VAL A 200 6.90 -1.54 7.45
N ALA A 201 6.88 -2.53 8.35
CA ALA A 201 6.04 -3.72 8.22
C ALA A 201 4.54 -3.36 8.13
N LEU A 202 4.12 -2.30 8.82
CA LEU A 202 2.72 -1.89 8.95
C LEU A 202 2.37 -0.64 8.14
N THR A 203 3.27 -0.11 7.30
CA THR A 203 3.03 1.09 6.47
C THR A 203 1.75 0.95 5.63
N ASN A 204 1.45 -0.26 5.14
CA ASN A 204 0.28 -0.52 4.30
C ASN A 204 -1.05 -0.47 5.08
N GLN A 205 -1.01 -0.37 6.40
CA GLN A 205 -2.22 -0.14 7.21
C GLN A 205 -2.73 1.30 7.08
N VAL A 206 -1.88 2.28 6.78
CA VAL A 206 -2.29 3.68 6.63
C VAL A 206 -3.20 3.88 5.40
N PRO A 207 -2.85 3.43 4.17
CA PRO A 207 -3.76 3.48 3.03
C PRO A 207 -5.03 2.68 3.25
N LEU A 208 -4.94 1.54 3.95
CA LEU A 208 -6.10 0.73 4.29
C LEU A 208 -7.09 1.52 5.17
N PHE A 209 -6.63 2.19 6.22
CA PHE A 209 -7.50 3.03 7.06
C PHE A 209 -8.08 4.23 6.30
N LEU A 210 -7.29 4.84 5.41
CA LEU A 210 -7.77 5.95 4.57
C LEU A 210 -8.90 5.51 3.63
N SER A 211 -8.85 4.29 3.10
CA SER A 211 -9.90 3.76 2.20
C SER A 211 -11.29 3.65 2.85
N PHE A 212 -11.38 3.56 4.18
CA PHE A 212 -12.65 3.56 4.92
C PHE A 212 -13.21 4.96 5.19
N SER A 213 -12.39 6.00 5.05
CA SER A 213 -12.74 7.37 5.44
C SER A 213 -12.70 8.38 4.30
N LYS A 214 -12.09 8.03 3.16
CA LYS A 214 -11.88 8.92 2.01
C LYS A 214 -12.32 8.25 0.72
N SER A 215 -12.81 9.08 -0.21
CA SER A 215 -13.00 8.65 -1.60
C SER A 215 -11.64 8.36 -2.25
N PRO A 216 -11.56 7.52 -3.29
CA PRO A 216 -10.29 7.16 -3.93
C PRO A 216 -9.42 8.38 -4.33
N PRO A 217 -9.96 9.47 -4.93
CA PRO A 217 -9.15 10.66 -5.22
C PRO A 217 -8.61 11.40 -3.98
N ALA A 218 -9.34 11.34 -2.87
CA ALA A 218 -8.91 11.93 -1.61
C ALA A 218 -7.94 11.04 -0.83
N GLN A 219 -7.99 9.72 -1.07
CA GLN A 219 -7.03 8.74 -0.56
C GLN A 219 -5.67 8.95 -1.22
N ASP A 220 -5.60 9.06 -2.55
CA ASP A 220 -4.34 9.28 -3.29
C ASP A 220 -3.65 10.56 -2.84
N LYS A 221 -4.40 11.68 -2.77
CA LYS A 221 -3.86 12.95 -2.25
C LYS A 221 -3.35 12.81 -0.81
N ALA A 222 -4.11 12.15 0.06
CA ALA A 222 -3.72 11.94 1.44
C ALA A 222 -2.46 11.07 1.57
N TRP A 223 -2.29 10.10 0.67
CA TRP A 223 -1.10 9.27 0.61
C TRP A 223 0.12 10.06 0.13
N SER A 224 -0.04 10.90 -0.90
CA SER A 224 0.99 11.83 -1.35
C SER A 224 1.43 12.83 -0.27
N TYR A 225 0.51 13.23 0.62
CA TYR A 225 0.85 14.07 1.78
C TYR A 225 1.47 13.29 2.94
N PHE A 226 1.11 12.02 3.10
CA PHE A 226 1.68 11.16 4.14
C PHE A 226 3.16 10.95 3.86
N CYS A 227 3.54 10.60 2.62
CA CYS A 227 4.93 10.56 2.16
C CYS A 227 5.52 11.99 2.07
N LEU A 228 5.85 12.62 3.21
CA LEU A 228 6.11 14.06 3.36
C LEU A 228 7.30 14.63 2.56
N THR A 229 8.00 13.82 1.76
CA THR A 229 9.28 14.22 1.15
C THR A 229 9.32 14.21 -0.38
N PHE A 230 8.36 13.57 -1.06
CA PHE A 230 8.37 13.50 -2.53
C PHE A 230 6.95 13.72 -3.09
N HIS A 231 6.58 14.98 -3.29
CA HIS A 231 5.47 15.35 -4.17
C HIS A 231 5.88 14.97 -5.59
N CYS A 232 5.41 13.82 -6.07
CA CYS A 232 5.55 13.46 -7.47
C CYS A 232 4.53 14.31 -8.25
N GLU A 233 4.93 15.51 -8.68
CA GLU A 233 4.37 16.06 -9.92
C GLU A 233 4.79 15.07 -11.01
N ALA A 234 3.84 14.27 -11.47
CA ALA A 234 4.02 13.31 -12.54
C ALA A 234 4.41 14.04 -13.83
N TYR A 235 5.71 14.23 -14.04
CA TYR A 235 6.29 14.57 -15.33
C TYR A 235 6.84 13.29 -15.97
N ALA A 236 6.02 12.66 -16.81
CA ALA A 236 6.43 11.92 -18.00
C ALA A 236 5.20 11.52 -18.81
#